data_AF-A0A396T4U7-F1
#
_entry.id   AF-A0A396T4U7-F1
#
_cell.length_a   1.000
_cell.length_b   1.000
_cell.length_c   1.000
_cell.angle_alpha   90.00
_cell.angle_beta   90.00
_cell.angle_gamma   90.00
#
_symmetry.space_group_name_H-M   'P 1'
#
loop_
_entity.id
_entity.type
_entity.pdbx_description
1 polymer ?
#
loop_
_entity_poly.entity_id
_entity_poly.type
_entity_poly.pdbx_seq_one_letter_code
_entity_poly.pdbx_strand_id
1 'polypeptide(L)' 'MKKYLNQVNDDDEVVYVARANSRSVAVISQEKLYWMEKALQDKEHSLDYAIARGQLVKRNVLPDDQIVESNDDYWEQFK' A
#
# COMPACT_ATOMS: atom_id res chain seq x y z
N MET A 1 4.23 20.10 -14.98
CA MET A 1 3.99 19.96 -13.52
C MET A 1 2.58 19.49 -13.19
N LYS A 2 1.53 20.18 -13.67
CA LYS A 2 0.13 19.79 -13.40
C LYS A 2 -0.21 18.33 -13.74
N LYS A 3 0.28 17.83 -14.89
CA LYS A 3 0.11 16.42 -15.29
C LYS A 3 0.61 15.43 -14.22
N TYR A 4 1.80 15.66 -13.67
CA TYR A 4 2.38 14.78 -12.65
C TYR A 4 1.63 14.84 -11.32
N LEU A 5 1.12 16.02 -10.95
CA LEU A 5 0.29 16.17 -9.75
C LEU A 5 -1.05 15.45 -9.89
N ASN A 6 -1.65 15.48 -11.08
CA ASN A 6 -2.86 14.72 -11.37
C ASN A 6 -2.57 13.21 -11.34
N GLN A 7 -1.49 12.72 -11.95
CA GLN A 7 -1.14 11.29 -11.89
C GLN A 7 -0.96 10.79 -10.45
N VAL A 8 -0.31 11.58 -9.60
CA VAL A 8 -0.08 11.21 -8.20
C VAL A 8 -1.39 11.19 -7.39
N ASN A 9 -2.31 12.11 -7.66
CA ASN A 9 -3.54 12.25 -6.86
C ASN A 9 -4.72 11.45 -7.41
N ASP A 10 -4.88 11.39 -8.73
CA ASP A 10 -6.03 10.81 -9.42
C ASP A 10 -5.81 9.33 -9.74
N ASP A 11 -4.57 8.96 -10.14
CA ASP A 11 -4.21 7.61 -10.55
C ASP A 11 -3.47 6.83 -9.44
N ASP A 12 -3.23 7.48 -8.28
CA ASP A 12 -2.45 6.97 -7.15
C ASP A 12 -1.02 6.49 -7.53
N GLU A 13 -0.47 7.04 -8.62
CA GLU A 13 0.85 6.69 -9.14
C GLU A 13 1.98 7.30 -8.30
N VAL A 14 3.15 6.64 -8.31
CA VAL A 14 4.39 7.18 -7.75
C VAL A 14 5.24 7.76 -8.86
N VAL A 15 5.50 9.06 -8.82
CA VAL A 15 6.34 9.73 -9.83
C VAL A 15 7.76 9.88 -9.30
N TYR A 16 8.71 9.25 -9.99
CA TYR A 16 10.14 9.37 -9.67
C TYR A 16 10.76 10.53 -10.46
N VAL A 17 11.32 11.50 -9.73
CA VAL A 17 12.02 12.65 -10.31
C VAL A 17 13.51 12.46 -10.11
N ALA A 18 14.22 12.14 -11.19
CA ALA A 18 15.67 12.06 -11.19
C ALA A 18 16.27 13.48 -11.21
N ARG A 19 17.26 13.73 -10.35
CA ARG A 19 18.07 14.95 -10.36
C ARG A 19 19.54 14.59 -10.59
N ALA A 20 20.24 15.40 -11.37
CA ALA A 20 21.69 15.30 -11.51
C ALA A 20 22.36 15.28 -10.11
N ASN A 21 23.38 14.43 -9.95
CA ASN A 21 24.07 14.11 -8.68
C ASN A 21 23.31 13.18 -7.73
N SER A 22 22.58 12.19 -8.26
CA SER A 22 22.00 11.07 -7.49
C SER A 22 21.01 11.47 -6.40
N ARG A 23 20.37 12.64 -6.52
CA ARG A 23 19.35 13.12 -5.57
C ARG A 23 17.95 12.93 -6.15
N SER A 24 17.59 11.68 -6.41
CA SER A 24 16.26 11.34 -6.89
C SER A 24 15.25 11.47 -5.76
N VAL A 25 14.03 11.92 -6.09
CA VAL A 25 12.91 11.99 -5.14
C VAL A 25 11.72 11.22 -5.72
N ALA A 26 10.91 10.65 -4.85
CA ALA A 26 9.61 10.08 -5.20
C ALA A 26 8.52 11.06 -4.75
N VAL A 27 7.56 11.32 -5.63
CA VAL A 27 6.36 12.09 -5.33
C VAL A 27 5.20 11.11 -5.20
N ILE A 28 4.53 11.15 -4.05
CA ILE A 28 3.42 10.29 -3.67
C ILE A 28 2.30 11.14 -3.09
N SER A 29 1.06 10.66 -3.17
CA SER A 29 -0.08 11.36 -2.59
C SER A 29 0.06 11.35 -1.07
N GLN A 30 -0.40 12.43 -0.42
CA GLN A 30 -0.32 12.56 1.04
C GLN A 30 -1.11 11.43 1.72
N GLU A 31 -2.24 11.03 1.14
CA GLU A 31 -3.06 9.96 1.66
C GLU A 31 -2.37 8.59 1.57
N LYS A 32 -1.70 8.30 0.45
CA LYS A 32 -0.90 7.08 0.30
C LYS A 32 0.24 7.01 1.31
N LEU A 33 0.97 8.12 1.51
CA LEU A 33 2.01 8.20 2.53
C LEU A 33 1.44 7.95 3.93
N TYR A 34 0.30 8.58 4.27
CA TYR A 34 -0.35 8.40 5.57
C TYR A 34 -0.67 6.93 5.85
N TRP A 35 -1.25 6.21 4.89
CA TRP A 35 -1.57 4.79 5.06
C TRP A 35 -0.32 3.90 5.16
N MET A 36 0.75 4.24 4.43
CA MET A 36 2.05 3.57 4.56
C MET A 36 2.65 3.76 5.95
N GLU A 37 2.64 4.99 6.47
CA GLU A 37 3.12 5.30 7.82
C GLU A 37 2.31 4.58 8.89
N LYS A 38 0.98 4.57 8.75
CA LYS A 38 0.08 3.87 9.67
C LYS A 38 0.33 2.37 9.70
N ALA A 39 0.46 1.73 8.54
CA ALA A 39 0.77 0.31 8.44
C ALA A 39 2.14 -0.06 9.06
N LEU A 40 3.10 0.88 9.08
CA LEU A 40 4.42 0.66 9.68
C LEU A 40 4.46 0.93 11.20
N GLN A 41 3.63 1.85 11.69
CA GLN A 41 3.62 2.27 13.10
C GLN A 41 2.69 1.41 13.96
N ASP A 42 1.60 0.91 13.40
CA ASP A 42 0.59 0.18 14.14
C ASP A 42 0.99 -1.30 14.32
N LYS A 43 0.58 -1.89 15.44
CA LYS A 43 0.83 -3.31 15.72
C LYS A 43 0.09 -4.16 14.69
N GLU A 44 0.75 -5.19 14.15
CA GLU A 44 0.23 -6.09 13.10
C GLU A 44 -1.16 -6.71 13.41
N HIS A 45 -1.53 -6.83 14.68
CA HIS A 45 -2.83 -7.35 15.11
C HIS A 45 -3.83 -6.28 15.60
N SER A 46 -3.57 -4.99 15.34
CA SER A 46 -4.50 -3.93 15.69
C SER A 46 -5.55 -3.71 14.59
N LEU A 47 -6.72 -3.18 15.00
CA LEU A 47 -7.75 -2.75 14.06
C LEU A 47 -7.21 -1.69 13.10
N ASP A 48 -6.40 -0.76 13.61
CA ASP A 48 -5.82 0.33 12.81
C ASP A 48 -4.87 -0.20 11.73
N TYR A 49 -4.07 -1.23 12.04
CA TYR A 49 -3.24 -1.92 11.06
C TYR A 49 -4.09 -2.60 9.98
N ALA A 50 -5.16 -3.31 10.37
CA ALA A 50 -6.06 -3.96 9.41
C ALA A 50 -6.73 -2.94 8.46
N ILE A 51 -7.13 -1.78 8.98
CA ILE A 51 -7.67 -0.67 8.18
C ILE A 51 -6.59 -0.12 7.23
N ALA A 52 -5.40 0.16 7.73
CA ALA A 52 -4.30 0.69 6.92
C ALA A 52 -3.89 -0.28 5.80
N ARG A 53 -3.76 -1.57 6.13
CA ARG A 53 -3.48 -2.64 5.16
C ARG A 53 -4.56 -2.70 4.08
N GLY A 54 -5.84 -2.67 4.46
CA GLY A 54 -6.94 -2.67 3.50
C GLY A 54 -6.91 -1.47 2.54
N GLN A 55 -6.51 -0.29 3.03
CA GLN A 55 -6.34 0.90 2.20
C GLN A 55 -5.15 0.77 1.23
N LEU A 56 -4.06 0.14 1.66
CA LEU A 56 -2.89 -0.11 0.81
C LEU A 56 -3.15 -1.20 -0.25
N VAL A 57 -3.95 -2.23 0.06
CA VAL A 57 -4.39 -3.25 -0.92
C VAL A 57 -5.26 -2.62 -2.00
N LYS A 58 -6.24 -1.78 -1.63
CA LYS A 58 -7.08 -1.03 -2.61
C LYS A 58 -6.26 -0.17 -3.57
N ARG A 59 -5.08 0.27 -3.13
CA ARG A 59 -4.14 1.12 -3.88
C ARG A 59 -3.09 0.33 -4.65
N ASN A 60 -3.21 -1.00 -4.70
CA ASN A 60 -2.24 -1.91 -5.31
C ASN A 60 -0.81 -1.73 -4.78
N VAL A 61 -0.65 -1.23 -3.54
CA VAL A 61 0.66 -1.10 -2.88
C VAL A 61 1.04 -2.42 -2.21
N LEU A 62 0.06 -3.10 -1.62
CA LEU A 62 0.21 -4.43 -1.05
C LEU A 62 -0.56 -5.44 -1.90
N PRO A 63 -0.06 -6.68 -2.03
CA PRO A 63 -0.82 -7.74 -2.66
C PRO A 63 -2.09 -8.01 -1.86
N ASP A 64 -3.16 -8.35 -2.58
CA ASP A 64 -4.37 -8.86 -1.96
C ASP A 64 -4.07 -10.19 -1.26
N ASP A 65 -4.91 -10.53 -0.28
CA ASP A 65 -4.81 -11.83 0.37
C ASP A 65 -5.05 -12.94 -0.65
N GLN A 66 -4.23 -14.00 -0.59
CA GLN A 66 -4.47 -15.16 -1.43
C GLN A 66 -5.85 -15.72 -1.09
N ILE A 67 -6.69 -15.87 -2.10
CA ILE A 67 -7.95 -16.58 -1.97
C ILE A 67 -7.60 -18.04 -1.77
N VAL A 68 -7.67 -18.51 -0.52
CA VAL A 68 -7.45 -19.92 -0.19
C VAL A 68 -8.76 -20.66 -0.37
N GLU A 69 -8.74 -21.79 -1.07
CA GLU A 69 -9.90 -22.66 -1.17
C GLU A 69 -10.20 -23.26 0.21
N SER A 70 -11.42 -23.05 0.69
CA SER A 70 -11.93 -23.57 1.97
C SER A 70 -12.25 -25.06 1.88
N ASN A 71 -11.27 -25.88 1.45
CA ASN A 71 -11.39 -27.32 1.36
C ASN A 71 -11.02 -28.01 2.69
N ASP A 72 -11.18 -29.33 2.76
CA ASP A 72 -10.89 -30.10 3.97
C ASP A 72 -9.41 -29.97 4.38
N ASP A 73 -8.48 -29.97 3.41
CA ASP A 73 -7.04 -29.79 3.65
C ASP A 73 -6.73 -28.46 4.36
N TYR A 74 -7.43 -27.37 4.00
CA TYR A 74 -7.30 -26.06 4.65
C TYR A 74 -7.77 -26.09 6.11
N TRP A 75 -8.82 -26.84 6.43
CA TRP A 75 -9.34 -26.92 7.80
C TRP A 75 -8.53 -27.85 8.70
N GLU A 76 -7.86 -28.85 8.13
CA GLU A 76 -7.02 -29.78 8.90
C GLU A 76 -5.81 -29.10 9.55
N GLN A 77 -5.32 -27.97 9.03
CA GLN A 77 -4.20 -27.23 9.65
C GLN A 77 -4.56 -26.53 10.97
N PHE A 78 -5.86 -26.42 11.29
CA PHE A 78 -6.37 -25.77 12.50
C PHE A 78 -6.89 -26.75 13.56
N LYS A 79 -6.85 -28.06 13.29
CA LYS A 79 -7.13 -29.11 14.29
C LYS A 79 -5.94 -29.34 15.20
#